data_AF-A0A367IVC7-F1
#
_entry.id   AF-A0A367IVC7-F1
#
_cell.length_a   1.000
_cell.length_b   1.000
_cell.length_c   1.000
_cell.angle_alpha   90.00
_cell.angle_beta   90.00
_cell.angle_gamma   90.00
#
_symmetry.space_group_name_H-M   'P 1'
#
loop_
_entity.id
_entity.type
_entity.pdbx_description
1 polymer ?
#
loop_
_entity_poly.entity_id
_entity_poly.type
_entity_poly.pdbx_seq_one_letter_code
_entity_poly.pdbx_strand_id
1 'polypeptide(L)'
;MTSSFVVFSGGSACNHILKAFHNNASDDQVSYILGISDNGGSTSEILRVLGGPSVGDLRSRLLKLIDIFHNNQDQEMIAIKNLLSYRLPMNGKDEWSLITEGRHKIWNNIS
;
A
#
# COMPACT_ATOMS: atom_id res chain seq x y z
N MET A 1 -6.55 -11.37 -27.88
CA MET A 1 -7.56 -11.36 -26.80
C MET A 1 -6.90 -10.81 -25.57
N THR A 2 -7.47 -9.76 -24.98
CA THR A 2 -7.02 -9.28 -23.66
C THR A 2 -7.64 -10.18 -22.60
N SER A 3 -6.83 -10.72 -21.69
CA SER A 3 -7.34 -11.56 -20.59
C SER A 3 -7.84 -10.66 -19.47
N SER A 4 -8.88 -11.07 -18.74
CA SER A 4 -9.28 -10.42 -17.50
C SER A 4 -9.00 -11.34 -16.32
N PHE A 5 -8.50 -10.76 -15.23
CA PHE A 5 -8.07 -11.49 -14.04
C PHE A 5 -8.83 -11.01 -12.81
N VAL A 6 -9.39 -11.97 -12.07
CA VAL A 6 -9.85 -11.76 -10.68
C VAL A 6 -8.92 -12.56 -9.78
N VAL A 7 -8.17 -11.87 -8.93
CA VAL A 7 -7.10 -12.44 -8.13
C VAL A 7 -7.48 -12.40 -6.66
N PHE A 8 -7.85 -13.55 -6.10
CA PHE A 8 -8.00 -13.73 -4.66
C PHE A 8 -6.61 -13.91 -4.04
N SER A 9 -6.20 -12.99 -3.17
CA SER A 9 -4.85 -13.02 -2.60
C SER A 9 -4.78 -12.39 -1.21
N GLY A 10 -3.70 -12.69 -0.48
CA GLY A 10 -3.28 -11.93 0.70
C GLY A 10 -2.18 -10.93 0.36
N GLY A 11 -1.35 -10.60 1.36
CA GLY A 11 -0.27 -9.63 1.25
C GLY A 11 0.93 -10.05 0.40
N SER A 12 2.04 -10.35 1.08
CA SER A 12 3.40 -10.33 0.48
C SER A 12 3.64 -11.35 -0.63
N ALA A 13 3.02 -12.52 -0.58
CA ALA A 13 3.26 -13.57 -1.58
C ALA A 13 2.84 -13.14 -2.99
N CYS A 14 1.63 -12.59 -3.12
CA CYS A 14 1.08 -12.23 -4.43
C CYS A 14 1.81 -11.02 -5.06
N ASN A 15 2.49 -10.18 -4.26
CA ASN A 15 3.30 -9.08 -4.76
C ASN A 15 4.42 -9.51 -5.74
N HIS A 16 4.84 -10.78 -5.71
CA HIS A 16 5.87 -11.33 -6.60
C HIS A 16 5.35 -11.68 -8.00
N ILE A 17 4.05 -11.96 -8.12
CA ILE A 17 3.44 -12.43 -9.38
C ILE A 17 2.56 -11.37 -10.06
N LEU A 18 2.37 -10.22 -9.41
CA LEU A 18 1.59 -9.09 -9.94
C LEU A 18 1.93 -8.71 -11.39
N LYS A 19 3.23 -8.67 -11.72
CA LYS A 19 3.69 -8.34 -13.07
C LYS A 19 3.16 -9.29 -14.14
N ALA A 20 2.95 -10.57 -13.79
CA ALA A 20 2.42 -11.53 -14.73
C ALA A 20 0.98 -11.19 -15.15
N PHE A 21 0.16 -10.63 -14.26
CA PHE A 21 -1.19 -10.20 -14.61
C PHE A 21 -1.18 -8.94 -15.48
N HIS A 22 -0.43 -7.91 -15.08
CA HIS A 22 -0.37 -6.63 -15.79
C HIS A 22 0.40 -6.66 -17.12
N ASN A 23 1.22 -7.70 -17.37
CA ASN A 23 1.82 -7.91 -18.69
C ASN A 23 0.85 -8.54 -19.71
N ASN A 24 -0.24 -9.14 -19.26
CA ASN A 24 -1.17 -9.94 -20.10
C ASN A 24 -2.60 -9.38 -20.14
N ALA A 25 -2.85 -8.29 -19.42
CA ALA A 25 -4.13 -7.61 -19.31
C ALA A 25 -3.92 -6.10 -19.24
N SER A 26 -4.90 -5.35 -19.71
CA SER A 26 -4.98 -3.91 -19.42
C SER A 26 -5.22 -3.69 -17.92
N ASP A 27 -4.80 -2.55 -17.40
CA ASP A 27 -4.82 -2.29 -15.94
C ASP A 27 -6.24 -2.28 -15.35
N ASP A 28 -7.24 -1.90 -16.15
CA ASP A 28 -8.66 -1.94 -15.83
C ASP A 28 -9.26 -3.35 -15.83
N GLN A 29 -8.51 -4.36 -16.28
CA GLN A 29 -8.95 -5.75 -16.39
C GLN A 29 -8.42 -6.66 -15.28
N VAL A 30 -7.71 -6.10 -14.29
CA VAL A 30 -7.18 -6.85 -13.14
C VAL A 30 -7.81 -6.38 -11.84
N SER A 31 -8.58 -7.26 -11.20
CA SER A 31 -9.23 -7.00 -9.92
C SER A 31 -8.63 -7.86 -8.80
N TYR A 32 -8.29 -7.24 -7.68
CA TYR A 32 -7.73 -7.92 -6.51
C TYR A 32 -8.77 -8.02 -5.39
N ILE A 33 -9.00 -9.23 -4.90
CA ILE A 33 -9.84 -9.49 -3.72
C ILE A 33 -8.89 -9.86 -2.58
N LEU A 34 -8.83 -8.99 -1.56
CA LEU A 34 -7.93 -9.14 -0.42
C LEU A 34 -8.70 -9.59 0.82
N GLY A 35 -8.14 -10.58 1.52
CA GLY A 35 -8.66 -11.00 2.83
C GLY A 35 -8.45 -9.91 3.89
N ILE A 36 -9.44 -9.71 4.76
CA ILE A 36 -9.39 -8.71 5.84
C ILE A 36 -9.07 -9.31 7.22
N SER A 37 -8.79 -10.62 7.28
CA SER A 37 -8.65 -11.39 8.52
C SER A 37 -7.26 -11.37 9.13
N ASP A 38 -6.27 -10.75 8.48
CA ASP A 38 -4.91 -10.66 9.03
C ASP A 38 -4.90 -9.88 10.35
N ASN A 39 -4.28 -10.46 11.37
CA ASN A 39 -4.22 -9.92 12.73
C ASN A 39 -2.78 -9.92 13.28
N GLY A 40 -1.77 -9.85 12.40
CA GLY A 40 -0.36 -9.83 12.78
C GLY A 40 0.25 -8.43 12.88
N GLY A 41 1.28 -8.28 13.72
CA GLY A 41 2.17 -7.11 13.74
C GLY A 41 1.47 -5.76 13.92
N SER A 42 1.83 -4.75 13.11
CA SER A 42 1.21 -3.42 13.23
C SER A 42 -0.30 -3.42 12.97
N THR A 43 -0.80 -4.39 12.20
CA THR A 43 -2.24 -4.54 11.96
C THR A 43 -2.97 -4.85 13.27
N SER A 44 -2.42 -5.73 14.13
CA SER A 44 -3.06 -6.07 15.41
C SER A 44 -3.21 -4.86 16.33
N GLU A 45 -2.19 -4.00 16.38
CA GLU A 45 -2.23 -2.78 17.20
C GLU A 45 -3.29 -1.78 16.73
N ILE A 46 -3.43 -1.62 15.42
CA ILE A 46 -4.49 -0.77 14.84
C ILE A 46 -5.86 -1.36 15.14
N LEU A 47 -6.06 -2.66 14.87
CA LEU A 47 -7.32 -3.36 15.11
C LEU A 47 -7.73 -3.36 16.59
N ARG A 48 -6.76 -3.47 17.51
CA ARG A 48 -7.01 -3.42 18.96
C ARG A 48 -7.62 -2.09 19.40
N VAL A 49 -7.26 -0.98 18.73
CA VAL A 49 -7.70 0.36 19.12
C VAL A 49 -8.91 0.83 18.31
N LEU A 50 -8.88 0.65 16.99
CA LEU A 50 -9.88 1.17 16.06
C LEU A 50 -10.93 0.14 15.65
N GLY A 51 -10.67 -1.15 15.86
CA GLY A 51 -11.44 -2.24 15.26
C GLY A 51 -11.33 -2.26 13.74
N GLY A 52 -12.36 -2.81 13.07
CA GLY A 52 -12.47 -2.78 11.62
C GLY A 52 -11.69 -3.88 10.88
N PRO A 53 -11.56 -3.76 9.54
CA PRO A 53 -10.84 -4.73 8.72
C PRO A 53 -9.33 -4.52 8.78
N SER A 54 -8.56 -5.59 8.54
CA SER A 54 -7.12 -5.46 8.31
C SER A 54 -6.82 -4.56 7.11
N VAL A 55 -5.96 -3.55 7.33
CA VAL A 55 -5.48 -2.62 6.30
C VAL A 55 -4.07 -2.96 5.80
N GLY A 56 -3.40 -3.94 6.43
CA GLY A 56 -1.99 -4.25 6.14
C GLY A 56 -1.77 -4.74 4.72
N ASP A 57 -2.57 -5.72 4.29
CA ASP A 57 -2.49 -6.32 2.95
C ASP A 57 -2.93 -5.33 1.87
N LEU A 58 -3.94 -4.51 2.15
CA LEU A 58 -4.38 -3.43 1.26
C LEU A 58 -3.23 -2.43 1.01
N ARG A 59 -2.60 -1.95 2.09
CA ARG A 59 -1.45 -1.05 2.00
C ARG A 59 -0.32 -1.69 1.19
N SER A 60 0.01 -2.95 1.47
CA SER A 60 1.07 -3.66 0.74
C SER A 60 0.78 -3.76 -0.76
N ARG A 61 -0.48 -4.04 -1.13
CA ARG A 61 -0.91 -4.12 -2.53
C ARG A 61 -0.79 -2.78 -3.25
N LEU A 62 -1.32 -1.71 -2.65
CA LEU A 62 -1.28 -0.37 -3.23
C LEU A 62 0.14 0.09 -3.51
N LEU A 63 1.07 -0.09 -2.55
CA LEU A 63 2.47 0.27 -2.75
C LEU A 63 3.11 -0.47 -3.93
N LYS A 64 2.72 -1.73 -4.15
CA LYS A 64 3.25 -2.54 -5.24
C LYS A 64 2.62 -2.23 -6.59
N LEU A 65 1.36 -1.80 -6.62
CA LEU A 65 0.71 -1.31 -7.82
C LEU A 65 1.29 0.04 -8.28
N ILE A 66 1.64 0.93 -7.35
CA ILE A 66 2.36 2.18 -7.68
C ILE A 66 3.68 1.86 -8.42
N ASP A 67 4.42 0.85 -7.97
CA ASP A 67 5.65 0.39 -8.65
C ASP A 67 5.41 -0.11 -10.08
N ILE A 68 4.25 -0.69 -10.35
CA ILE A 68 3.91 -1.28 -11.65
C ILE A 68 3.45 -0.20 -12.63
N PHE A 69 2.59 0.72 -12.19
CA PHE A 69 1.98 1.70 -13.09
C PHE A 69 2.85 2.93 -13.33
N HIS A 70 3.61 3.38 -12.32
CA HIS A 70 4.35 4.64 -12.42
C HIS A 70 5.85 4.45 -12.65
N ASN A 71 6.37 3.21 -12.64
CA ASN A 71 7.78 2.85 -12.86
C ASN A 71 8.79 3.77 -12.12
N ASN A 72 8.40 4.36 -10.99
CA ASN A 72 9.18 5.38 -10.26
C ASN A 72 9.65 6.57 -11.12
N GLN A 73 8.83 7.02 -12.07
CA GLN A 73 9.11 8.21 -12.88
C GLN A 73 8.39 9.45 -12.36
N ASP A 74 7.26 9.25 -11.67
CA ASP A 74 6.45 10.32 -11.09
C ASP A 74 6.93 10.61 -9.66
N GLN A 75 7.46 11.82 -9.45
CA GLN A 75 8.03 12.26 -8.17
C GLN A 75 6.98 12.33 -7.06
N GLU A 76 5.76 12.75 -7.37
CA GLU A 76 4.68 12.86 -6.41
C GLU A 76 4.21 11.46 -5.99
N MET A 77 4.06 10.54 -6.95
CA MET A 77 3.72 9.16 -6.63
C MET A 77 4.80 8.45 -5.81
N ILE A 78 6.08 8.75 -6.04
CA ILE A 78 7.18 8.28 -5.17
C ILE A 78 7.03 8.84 -3.77
N ALA A 79 6.71 10.13 -3.62
CA ALA A 79 6.52 10.76 -2.31
C ALA A 79 5.31 10.17 -1.57
N ILE A 80 4.17 9.98 -2.24
CA ILE A 80 2.99 9.31 -1.70
C ILE A 80 3.33 7.87 -1.27
N LYS A 81 4.07 7.13 -2.10
CA LYS A 81 4.54 5.78 -1.75
C LYS A 81 5.43 5.79 -0.50
N ASN A 82 6.33 6.77 -0.38
CA ASN A 82 7.18 6.93 0.80
C ASN A 82 6.36 7.21 2.05
N LEU A 83 5.37 8.12 1.97
CA LEU A 83 4.43 8.42 3.05
C LEU A 83 3.67 7.16 3.48
N LEU A 84 3.05 6.43 2.54
CA LEU A 84 2.23 5.24 2.83
C LEU A 84 3.05 4.02 3.28
N SER A 85 4.34 3.95 2.91
CA SER A 85 5.24 2.88 3.35
C SER A 85 5.86 3.16 4.73
N TYR A 86 5.82 4.42 5.19
CA TYR A 86 6.46 4.86 6.42
C TYR A 86 5.98 4.07 7.65
N ARG A 87 6.92 3.68 8.51
CA ARG A 87 6.64 3.07 9.82
C ARG A 87 7.22 3.96 10.89
N LEU A 88 6.35 4.44 11.77
CA LEU A 88 6.78 5.23 12.92
C LEU A 88 7.76 4.42 13.79
N PRO A 89 8.81 5.05 14.33
CA PRO A 89 9.67 4.43 15.33
C PRO A 89 8.92 4.26 16.66
N MET A 90 9.44 3.44 17.57
CA MET A 90 8.80 3.19 18.87
C MET A 90 8.50 4.46 19.67
N ASN A 91 9.34 5.49 19.56
CA ASN A 91 9.17 6.79 20.22
C ASN A 91 8.71 7.90 19.25
N GLY A 92 7.90 7.56 18.24
CA GLY A 92 7.51 8.45 17.15
C GLY A 92 6.36 9.42 17.44
N LYS A 93 6.05 9.75 18.71
CA LYS A 93 4.89 10.59 19.04
C LYS A 93 5.00 12.00 18.46
N ASP A 94 6.16 12.63 18.63
CA ASP A 94 6.40 13.99 18.10
C ASP A 94 6.40 13.98 16.57
N GLU A 95 6.99 12.93 15.98
CA GLU A 95 7.00 12.72 14.54
C GLU A 95 5.58 12.52 13.98
N TRP A 96 4.73 11.75 14.68
CA TRP A 96 3.33 11.58 14.32
C TRP A 96 2.57 12.93 14.31
N SER A 97 2.82 13.80 15.29
CA SER A 97 2.25 15.16 15.31
C SER A 97 2.67 15.93 14.05
N LEU A 98 3.96 15.93 13.72
CA LEU A 98 4.47 16.59 12.51
C LEU A 98 3.85 16.03 11.23
N ILE A 99 3.63 14.71 11.15
CA ILE A 99 3.02 14.06 9.99
C ILE A 99 1.55 14.47 9.88
N THR A 100 0.78 14.39 10.96
CA THR A 100 -0.65 14.74 10.92
C THR A 100 -0.90 16.23 10.66
N GLU A 101 0.05 17.09 11.03
CA GLU A 101 0.01 18.53 10.76
C GLU A 101 0.56 18.92 9.38
N GLY A 102 1.01 17.97 8.56
CA GLY A 102 1.58 18.25 7.23
C GLY A 102 2.97 18.91 7.26
N ARG A 103 3.64 18.96 8.43
CA ARG A 103 4.94 19.63 8.61
C ARG A 103 6.14 18.69 8.51
N HIS A 104 5.91 17.38 8.49
CA HIS A 104 6.98 16.40 8.39
C HIS A 104 7.56 16.32 6.98
N LYS A 105 8.89 16.14 6.87
CA LYS A 105 9.61 16.05 5.58
C LYS A 105 9.11 14.97 4.61
N ILE A 106 8.38 13.97 5.08
CA ILE A 106 7.80 12.93 4.21
C ILE A 106 6.66 13.45 3.34
N TRP A 107 6.14 14.65 3.63
CA TRP A 107 5.19 15.36 2.78
C TRP A 107 5.84 16.10 1.61
N ASN A 108 7.18 16.21 1.58
CA ASN A 108 7.88 16.87 0.49
C ASN A 108 7.53 16.22 -0.85
N ASN A 109 7.26 17.05 -1.86
CA ASN A 109 6.85 16.66 -3.21
C ASN A 109 5.44 16.04 -3.31
N ILE A 110 4.57 16.27 -2.32
CA ILE A 110 3.13 15.99 -2.41
C ILE A 110 2.42 17.36 -2.52
N SER A 111 1.57 17.53 -3.53
CA SER A 111 0.84 18.80 -3.80
C SER A 111 -0.58 18.84 -3.25
#